data_AF-A0A1F3KY38-F1
#
_entry.id   AF-A0A1F3KY38-F1
#
_cell.length_a   1.000
_cell.length_b   1.000
_cell.length_c   1.000
_cell.angle_alpha   90.00
_cell.angle_beta   90.00
_cell.angle_gamma   90.00
#
_symmetry.space_group_name_H-M   'P 1'
#
loop_
_entity.id
_entity.type
_entity.pdbx_description
1 polymer ?
#
loop_
_entity_poly.entity_id
_entity_poly.type
_entity_poly.pdbx_seq_one_letter_code
_entity_poly.pdbx_strand_id
1 'polypeptide(L)'
;MPLRKLVSSVSTIAQYRTEEIQATINAFRKIDYTDPHLQKSGLPADVIESHFWLIENSGRSLDSIYIEMNKSIDFLVENLLQDNQQLNEITEYLFKFLEKRSLFKASEYLALKLLNEKDCSINNDFAAQLESYRAMKKGIIAPDFAFKKDIINLGYKATKLPKKLSNLISKYTVVVFGASWCPQCPQ
;
A
#
# COMPACT_ATOMS: atom_id res chain seq x y z
N MET A 1 27.48 -8.33 -2.57
CA MET A 1 27.31 -8.52 -1.11
C MET A 1 26.27 -9.62 -0.90
N PRO A 2 26.47 -10.60 0.01
CA PRO A 2 25.46 -11.62 0.27
C PRO A 2 24.13 -10.98 0.71
N LEU A 3 23.01 -11.49 0.20
CA LEU A 3 21.68 -10.89 0.41
C LEU A 3 21.32 -10.76 1.89
N ARG A 4 21.63 -11.78 2.71
CA ARG A 4 21.43 -11.74 4.16
C ARG A 4 22.21 -10.61 4.83
N LYS A 5 23.43 -10.33 4.36
CA LYS A 5 24.25 -9.24 4.88
C LYS A 5 23.63 -7.89 4.52
N LEU A 6 23.04 -7.77 3.32
CA LEU A 6 22.32 -6.56 2.89
C LEU A 6 21.15 -6.28 3.83
N VAL A 7 20.26 -7.26 4.02
CA VAL A 7 19.13 -7.21 4.94
C VAL A 7 19.57 -6.94 6.38
N SER A 8 20.60 -7.60 6.89
CA SER A 8 21.01 -7.41 8.30
C SER A 8 21.70 -6.07 8.56
N SER A 9 22.14 -5.35 7.52
CA SER A 9 22.93 -4.13 7.63
C SER A 9 22.12 -2.83 7.60
N VAL A 10 20.86 -2.86 7.15
CA VAL A 10 20.06 -1.64 6.93
C VAL A 10 19.89 -0.77 8.16
N SER A 11 19.70 -1.36 9.34
CA SER A 11 19.57 -0.60 10.59
C SER A 11 20.86 0.14 10.95
N THR A 12 22.01 -0.52 10.82
CA THR A 12 23.34 0.08 11.05
C THR A 12 23.62 1.19 10.04
N ILE A 13 23.24 0.98 8.77
CA ILE A 13 23.43 1.97 7.71
C ILE A 13 22.58 3.21 7.97
N ALA A 14 21.28 3.03 8.27
CA ALA A 14 20.36 4.12 8.56
C ALA A 14 20.81 4.95 9.78
N GLN A 15 21.39 4.31 10.81
CA GLN A 15 21.80 4.98 12.04
C GLN A 15 23.18 5.64 11.95
N TYR A 16 24.15 5.00 11.30
CA TYR A 16 25.56 5.37 11.44
C TYR A 16 26.31 5.59 10.13
N ARG A 17 25.73 5.25 8.97
CA ARG A 17 26.43 5.29 7.67
C ARG A 17 25.53 5.88 6.59
N THR A 18 25.09 7.11 6.83
CA THR A 18 24.11 7.78 5.97
C THR A 18 24.58 7.94 4.52
N GLU A 19 25.89 8.02 4.29
CA GLU A 19 26.55 8.05 3.00
C GLU A 19 26.38 6.75 2.19
N GLU A 20 26.18 5.60 2.85
CA GLU A 20 25.96 4.31 2.20
C GLU A 20 24.48 4.08 1.81
N ILE A 21 23.54 4.91 2.28
CA ILE A 21 22.09 4.69 2.11
C ILE A 21 21.73 4.59 0.63
N GLN A 22 22.15 5.56 -0.20
CA GLN A 22 21.75 5.55 -1.62
C GLN A 22 22.34 4.35 -2.38
N ALA A 23 23.59 3.98 -2.07
CA ALA A 23 24.23 2.81 -2.67
C ALA A 23 23.48 1.53 -2.27
N THR A 24 23.04 1.44 -1.02
CA THR A 24 22.29 0.31 -0.48
C THR A 24 20.89 0.20 -1.09
N ILE A 25 20.16 1.30 -1.21
CA ILE A 25 18.88 1.35 -1.94
C ILE A 25 19.06 0.87 -3.39
N ASN A 26 20.11 1.34 -4.06
CA ASN A 26 20.41 0.92 -5.43
C ASN A 26 20.81 -0.56 -5.53
N ALA A 27 21.40 -1.14 -4.47
CA ALA A 27 21.66 -2.57 -4.41
C ALA A 27 20.35 -3.38 -4.29
N PHE A 28 19.40 -2.93 -3.47
CA PHE A 28 18.08 -3.56 -3.39
C PHE A 28 17.32 -3.52 -4.71
N ARG A 29 17.38 -2.40 -5.45
CA ARG A 29 16.75 -2.25 -6.78
C ARG A 29 17.29 -3.19 -7.85
N LYS A 30 18.48 -3.77 -7.64
CA LYS A 30 19.12 -4.72 -8.57
C LYS A 30 18.83 -6.19 -8.24
N ILE A 31 18.06 -6.45 -7.18
CA ILE A 31 17.69 -7.80 -6.80
C ILE A 31 16.71 -8.33 -7.85
N ASP A 32 17.02 -9.50 -8.38
CA ASP A 32 16.11 -10.26 -9.22
C ASP A 32 15.18 -11.09 -8.33
N TYR A 33 13.94 -10.63 -8.19
CA TYR A 33 12.90 -11.34 -7.46
C TYR A 33 12.43 -12.58 -8.20
N THR A 34 12.71 -12.73 -9.49
CA THR A 34 12.38 -13.96 -10.23
C THR A 34 13.36 -15.10 -9.98
N ASP A 35 14.47 -14.85 -9.27
CA ASP A 35 15.47 -15.86 -8.94
C ASP A 35 14.88 -16.98 -8.04
N PRO A 36 14.83 -18.24 -8.51
CA PRO A 36 14.32 -19.36 -7.72
C PRO A 36 15.08 -19.59 -6.40
N HIS A 37 16.36 -19.21 -6.32
CA HIS A 37 17.13 -19.30 -5.08
C HIS A 37 16.64 -18.31 -4.04
N LEU A 38 16.30 -17.09 -4.45
CA LEU A 38 15.69 -16.09 -3.56
C LEU A 38 14.33 -16.58 -3.09
N GLN A 39 13.47 -17.03 -4.00
CA GLN A 39 12.12 -17.50 -3.66
C GLN A 39 12.14 -18.66 -2.65
N LYS A 40 13.09 -19.58 -2.76
CA LYS A 40 13.24 -20.72 -1.85
C LYS A 40 13.98 -20.40 -0.55
N SER A 41 14.58 -19.22 -0.43
CA SER A 41 15.44 -18.86 0.71
C SER A 41 14.67 -18.42 1.96
N GLY A 42 13.37 -18.12 1.83
CA GLY A 42 12.55 -17.50 2.88
C GLY A 42 12.85 -16.02 3.13
N LEU A 43 13.75 -15.41 2.34
CA LEU A 43 14.14 -14.00 2.47
C LEU A 43 13.32 -12.97 1.67
N PRO A 44 12.44 -13.29 0.69
CA PRO A 44 11.79 -12.25 -0.12
C PRO A 44 11.09 -11.16 0.71
N ALA A 45 10.34 -11.57 1.74
CA ALA A 45 9.69 -10.66 2.68
C ALA A 45 10.69 -9.73 3.37
N ASP A 46 11.72 -10.30 4.02
CA ASP A 46 12.75 -9.53 4.73
C ASP A 46 13.46 -8.53 3.82
N VAL A 47 13.69 -8.90 2.56
CA VAL A 47 14.32 -8.04 1.55
C VAL A 47 13.42 -6.84 1.22
N ILE A 48 12.14 -7.09 0.94
CA ILE A 48 11.16 -6.03 0.63
C ILE A 48 11.03 -5.08 1.81
N GLU A 49 10.81 -5.62 3.02
CA GLU A 49 10.64 -4.80 4.21
C GLU A 49 11.90 -3.97 4.50
N SER A 50 13.08 -4.59 4.45
CA SER A 50 14.35 -3.90 4.68
C SER A 50 14.60 -2.78 3.68
N HIS A 51 14.27 -3.01 2.41
CA HIS A 51 14.43 -2.02 1.35
C HIS A 51 13.56 -0.78 1.62
N PHE A 52 12.25 -0.97 1.81
CA PHE A 52 11.34 0.15 2.02
C PHE A 52 11.51 0.81 3.38
N TRP A 53 11.87 0.04 4.42
CA TRP A 53 12.23 0.57 5.72
C TRP A 53 13.48 1.46 5.65
N LEU A 54 14.51 1.08 4.88
CA LEU A 54 15.69 1.93 4.70
C LEU A 54 15.34 3.25 4.01
N ILE A 55 14.46 3.23 3.00
CA ILE A 55 14.01 4.45 2.33
C ILE A 55 13.25 5.35 3.31
N GLU A 56 12.33 4.77 4.07
CA GLU A 56 11.55 5.47 5.11
C GLU A 56 12.46 6.10 6.19
N ASN A 57 13.51 5.39 6.59
CA ASN A 57 14.44 5.82 7.64
C ASN A 57 15.73 6.46 7.08
N SER A 58 15.67 7.00 5.86
CA SER A 58 16.84 7.57 5.18
C SER A 58 17.26 8.96 5.69
N GLY A 59 16.51 9.56 6.61
CA GLY A 59 16.72 10.93 7.10
C GLY A 59 16.40 12.03 6.08
N ARG A 60 15.77 11.68 4.96
CA ARG A 60 15.36 12.61 3.90
C ARG A 60 14.03 13.29 4.21
N SER A 61 13.70 14.33 3.46
CA SER A 61 12.35 14.92 3.50
C SER A 61 11.31 13.89 3.06
N LEU A 62 10.09 14.03 3.58
CA LEU A 62 8.99 13.12 3.28
C LEU A 62 8.72 13.00 1.77
N ASP A 63 8.79 14.10 1.03
CA ASP A 63 8.60 14.08 -0.43
C ASP A 63 9.72 13.30 -1.15
N SER A 64 10.97 13.43 -0.70
CA SER A 64 12.08 12.67 -1.25
C SER A 64 11.99 11.18 -0.93
N ILE A 65 11.49 10.82 0.26
CA ILE A 65 11.21 9.44 0.65
C ILE A 65 10.22 8.82 -0.35
N TYR A 66 9.09 9.48 -0.63
CA TYR A 66 8.10 8.96 -1.56
C TYR A 66 8.62 8.87 -3.00
N ILE A 67 9.44 9.82 -3.46
CA ILE A 67 10.09 9.72 -4.77
C ILE A 67 10.98 8.48 -4.86
N GLU A 68 11.79 8.20 -3.84
CA GLU A 68 12.63 7.00 -3.83
C GLU A 68 11.82 5.71 -3.69
N MET A 69 10.72 5.71 -2.93
CA MET A 69 9.80 4.57 -2.84
C MET A 69 9.14 4.27 -4.19
N ASN A 70 8.62 5.29 -4.88
CA ASN A 70 8.00 5.15 -6.20
C ASN A 70 9.00 4.58 -7.21
N LYS A 71 10.24 5.10 -7.21
CA LYS A 71 11.32 4.56 -8.04
C LYS A 71 11.62 3.09 -7.73
N SER A 72 11.65 2.72 -6.45
CA SER A 72 11.87 1.33 -6.04
C SER A 72 10.68 0.42 -6.39
N ILE A 73 9.45 0.94 -6.37
CA ILE A 73 8.25 0.25 -6.87
C ILE A 73 8.38 -0.02 -8.37
N ASP A 74 8.81 0.97 -9.16
CA ASP A 74 8.97 0.78 -10.61
C ASP A 74 9.96 -0.34 -10.93
N PHE A 75 11.15 -0.35 -10.31
CA PHE A 75 12.13 -1.43 -10.50
C PHE A 75 11.59 -2.80 -10.08
N LEU A 76 10.86 -2.85 -8.96
CA LEU A 76 10.28 -4.11 -8.46
C LEU A 76 9.21 -4.64 -9.43
N VAL A 77 8.28 -3.79 -9.85
CA VAL A 77 7.20 -4.17 -10.76
C VAL A 77 7.78 -4.61 -12.11
N GLU A 78 8.71 -3.83 -12.68
CA GLU A 78 9.39 -4.18 -13.95
C GLU A 78 10.08 -5.54 -13.89
N ASN A 79 10.75 -5.86 -12.78
CA ASN A 79 11.38 -7.16 -12.60
C ASN A 79 10.38 -8.33 -12.55
N LEU A 80 9.14 -8.06 -12.11
CA LEU A 80 8.11 -9.08 -11.91
C LEU A 80 7.12 -9.23 -13.09
N LEU A 81 7.14 -8.35 -14.09
CA LEU A 81 6.14 -8.32 -15.17
C LEU A 81 5.98 -9.64 -15.92
N GLN A 82 7.04 -10.44 -16.02
CA GLN A 82 7.02 -11.71 -16.76
C GLN A 82 6.46 -12.89 -15.95
N ASP A 83 6.28 -12.73 -14.64
CA ASP A 83 5.73 -13.76 -13.75
C ASP A 83 4.55 -13.20 -12.96
N ASN A 84 3.34 -13.40 -13.51
CA ASN A 84 2.10 -12.93 -12.90
C ASN A 84 1.88 -13.47 -11.48
N GLN A 85 2.30 -14.70 -11.18
CA GLN A 85 2.10 -15.26 -9.85
C GLN A 85 2.97 -14.51 -8.84
N GLN A 86 4.27 -14.40 -9.11
CA GLN A 86 5.19 -13.69 -8.23
C GLN A 86 4.85 -12.20 -8.14
N LEU A 87 4.44 -11.58 -9.25
CA LEU A 87 3.98 -10.20 -9.26
C LEU A 87 2.84 -9.99 -8.28
N ASN A 88 1.79 -10.82 -8.34
CA ASN A 88 0.66 -10.70 -7.40
C ASN A 88 1.11 -10.92 -5.95
N GLU A 89 1.82 -12.01 -5.66
CA GLU A 89 2.23 -12.35 -4.30
C GLU A 89 3.11 -11.26 -3.66
N ILE A 90 4.14 -10.81 -4.39
CA ILE A 90 5.11 -9.83 -3.89
C ILE A 90 4.51 -8.43 -3.79
N THR A 91 3.74 -8.00 -4.78
CA THR A 91 3.17 -6.65 -4.76
C THR A 91 1.99 -6.54 -3.79
N GLU A 92 1.22 -7.61 -3.59
CA GLU A 92 0.21 -7.67 -2.52
C GLU A 92 0.88 -7.62 -1.13
N TYR A 93 2.00 -8.33 -0.96
CA TYR A 93 2.80 -8.24 0.27
C TYR A 93 3.30 -6.82 0.53
N LEU A 94 3.94 -6.21 -0.47
CA LEU A 94 4.43 -4.84 -0.38
C LEU A 94 3.30 -3.86 -0.07
N PHE A 95 2.15 -3.97 -0.75
CA PHE A 95 0.99 -3.13 -0.50
C PHE A 95 0.54 -3.21 0.96
N LYS A 96 0.37 -4.42 1.51
CA LYS A 96 0.01 -4.62 2.93
C LYS A 96 1.05 -4.03 3.88
N PHE A 97 2.33 -4.16 3.56
CA PHE A 97 3.41 -3.56 4.34
C PHE A 97 3.32 -2.02 4.35
N LEU A 98 3.15 -1.39 3.18
CA LEU A 98 3.02 0.06 3.05
C LEU A 98 1.78 0.59 3.81
N GLU A 99 0.64 -0.08 3.68
CA GLU A 99 -0.59 0.24 4.42
C GLU A 99 -0.36 0.20 5.94
N LYS A 100 0.25 -0.88 6.43
CA LYS A 100 0.55 -1.05 7.86
C LYS A 100 1.48 0.04 8.40
N ARG A 101 2.37 0.56 7.56
CA ARG A 101 3.29 1.67 7.88
C ARG A 101 2.67 3.05 7.64
N SER A 102 1.40 3.13 7.24
CA SER A 102 0.72 4.38 6.86
C SER A 102 1.41 5.14 5.71
N LEU A 103 2.10 4.42 4.83
CA LEU A 103 2.80 4.97 3.66
C LEU A 103 1.86 5.15 2.46
N PHE A 104 0.70 5.77 2.68
CA PHE A 104 -0.42 5.79 1.74
C PHE A 104 -0.11 6.38 0.36
N LYS A 105 0.82 7.36 0.26
CA LYS A 105 1.22 7.88 -1.06
C LYS A 105 1.97 6.83 -1.90
N ALA A 106 2.80 5.99 -1.26
CA ALA A 106 3.48 4.89 -1.94
C ALA A 106 2.50 3.76 -2.28
N SER A 107 1.55 3.47 -1.38
CA SER A 107 0.45 2.52 -1.65
C SER A 107 -0.41 2.95 -2.84
N GLU A 108 -0.81 4.22 -2.91
CA GLU A 108 -1.55 4.79 -4.05
C GLU A 108 -0.73 4.65 -5.34
N TYR A 109 0.58 4.96 -5.28
CA TYR A 109 1.45 4.83 -6.45
C TYR A 109 1.52 3.39 -6.96
N LEU A 110 1.76 2.42 -6.06
CA LEU A 110 1.78 0.99 -6.41
C LEU A 110 0.44 0.55 -7.01
N ALA A 111 -0.67 0.93 -6.38
CA ALA A 111 -2.02 0.59 -6.84
C ALA A 111 -2.26 1.11 -8.27
N LEU A 112 -1.98 2.39 -8.52
CA LEU A 112 -2.17 2.99 -9.82
C LEU A 112 -1.19 2.44 -10.87
N LYS A 113 0.04 2.11 -10.49
CA LYS A 113 1.01 1.47 -11.39
C LYS A 113 0.49 0.13 -11.88
N LEU A 114 0.09 -0.75 -10.96
CA LEU A 114 -0.41 -2.09 -11.28
C LEU A 114 -1.71 -2.05 -12.10
N LEU A 115 -2.67 -1.20 -11.71
CA LEU A 115 -3.97 -1.10 -12.39
C LEU A 115 -3.90 -0.42 -13.77
N ASN A 116 -2.79 0.24 -14.12
CA ASN A 116 -2.57 0.83 -15.43
C ASN A 116 -1.64 -0.01 -16.31
N GLU A 117 -0.98 -1.01 -15.72
CA GLU A 117 -0.07 -1.89 -16.44
C GLU A 117 -0.88 -2.85 -17.32
N LYS A 118 -0.47 -2.98 -18.59
CA LYS A 118 -1.19 -3.81 -19.58
C LYS A 118 -0.57 -5.20 -19.73
N ASP A 119 0.68 -5.33 -19.32
CA ASP A 119 1.48 -6.53 -19.55
C ASP A 119 1.41 -7.53 -18.39
N CYS A 120 0.57 -7.28 -17.37
CA CYS A 120 0.37 -8.19 -16.25
C CYS A 120 -1.12 -8.45 -15.95
N SER A 121 -1.39 -9.55 -15.24
CA SER A 121 -2.73 -9.91 -14.77
C SER A 121 -2.76 -9.87 -13.25
N ILE A 122 -3.61 -9.01 -12.69
CA ILE A 122 -3.81 -8.89 -11.23
C ILE A 122 -4.99 -9.76 -10.79
N ASN A 123 -4.86 -10.43 -9.66
CA ASN A 123 -5.93 -11.23 -9.05
C ASN A 123 -7.14 -10.33 -8.74
N ASN A 124 -8.35 -10.81 -8.99
CA ASN A 124 -9.57 -10.01 -8.89
C ASN A 124 -9.76 -9.34 -7.51
N ASP A 125 -9.54 -10.08 -6.42
CA ASP A 125 -9.70 -9.55 -5.06
C ASP A 125 -8.68 -8.45 -4.76
N PHE A 126 -7.43 -8.67 -5.19
CA PHE A 126 -6.37 -7.69 -5.03
C PHE A 126 -6.63 -6.46 -5.91
N ALA A 127 -7.03 -6.63 -7.17
CA ALA A 127 -7.41 -5.54 -8.06
C ALA A 127 -8.55 -4.70 -7.47
N ALA A 128 -9.57 -5.35 -6.89
CA ALA A 128 -10.66 -4.65 -6.20
C ALA A 128 -10.16 -3.84 -4.99
N GLN A 129 -9.19 -4.36 -4.25
CA GLN A 129 -8.54 -3.62 -3.16
C GLN A 129 -7.77 -2.41 -3.69
N LEU A 130 -7.00 -2.55 -4.77
CA LEU A 130 -6.25 -1.46 -5.39
C LEU A 130 -7.18 -0.37 -5.94
N GLU A 131 -8.32 -0.76 -6.54
CA GLU A 131 -9.31 0.17 -7.09
C GLU A 131 -9.92 1.11 -6.04
N SER A 132 -9.86 0.76 -4.74
CA SER A 132 -10.27 1.66 -3.67
C SER A 132 -9.51 3.00 -3.70
N TYR A 133 -8.25 3.00 -4.13
CA TYR A 133 -7.43 4.21 -4.30
C TYR A 133 -7.91 5.10 -5.46
N ARG A 134 -8.56 4.54 -6.48
CA ARG A 134 -9.21 5.31 -7.56
C ARG A 134 -10.58 5.80 -7.12
N ALA A 135 -11.38 4.93 -6.50
CA ALA A 135 -12.77 5.18 -6.14
C ALA A 135 -12.94 6.14 -4.95
N MET A 136 -11.92 6.30 -4.09
CA MET A 136 -11.97 7.15 -2.88
C MET A 136 -10.97 8.32 -2.90
N LYS A 137 -10.40 8.65 -4.07
CA LYS A 137 -9.44 9.76 -4.21
C LYS A 137 -10.05 11.11 -3.83
N LYS A 138 -9.28 11.98 -3.16
CA LYS A 138 -9.72 13.34 -2.85
C LYS A 138 -10.12 14.09 -4.12
N GLY A 139 -11.32 14.69 -4.12
CA GLY A 139 -11.84 15.51 -5.21
C GLY A 139 -12.80 14.79 -6.16
N ILE A 140 -12.98 13.48 -6.01
CA ILE A 140 -14.04 12.74 -6.72
C ILE A 140 -15.29 12.59 -5.84
N ILE A 141 -16.40 12.26 -6.47
CA ILE A 141 -17.67 11.98 -5.78
C ILE A 141 -17.52 10.63 -5.06
N ALA A 142 -17.77 10.62 -3.74
CA ALA A 142 -17.73 9.40 -2.95
C ALA A 142 -18.73 8.35 -3.49
N PRO A 143 -18.36 7.05 -3.54
CA PRO A 143 -19.24 6.00 -4.00
C PRO A 143 -20.54 5.96 -3.18
N ASP A 144 -21.67 5.88 -3.88
CA ASP A 144 -22.97 5.74 -3.22
C ASP A 144 -23.14 4.29 -2.73
N PHE A 145 -23.70 4.11 -1.54
CA PHE A 145 -23.97 2.80 -0.99
C PHE A 145 -25.26 2.78 -0.19
N ALA A 146 -25.95 1.65 -0.25
CA ALA A 146 -27.20 1.46 0.47
C ALA A 146 -26.95 1.20 1.96
N PHE A 147 -27.72 1.86 2.82
CA PHE A 147 -27.76 1.56 4.24
C PHE A 147 -28.60 0.29 4.43
N LYS A 148 -27.93 -0.83 4.70
CA LYS A 148 -28.58 -2.13 4.94
C LYS A 148 -28.73 -2.32 6.45
N LYS A 149 -29.93 -2.72 6.90
CA LYS A 149 -30.32 -2.99 8.31
C LYS A 149 -30.63 -1.74 9.15
N ASP A 150 -30.78 -1.92 10.45
CA ASP A 150 -31.28 -0.94 11.43
C ASP A 150 -30.51 0.39 11.38
N ILE A 151 -31.21 1.44 10.97
CA ILE A 151 -30.68 2.81 10.92
C ILE A 151 -31.02 3.48 12.25
N ILE A 152 -30.04 3.61 13.14
CA ILE A 152 -30.16 4.44 14.33
C ILE A 152 -29.99 5.89 13.88
N ASN A 153 -31.06 6.69 13.99
CA ASN A 153 -31.05 8.06 13.49
C ASN A 153 -31.59 9.05 14.53
N LEU A 154 -30.76 10.03 14.89
CA LEU A 154 -31.10 11.10 15.84
C LEU A 154 -31.65 12.37 15.18
N GLY A 155 -31.59 12.48 13.84
CA GLY A 155 -31.88 13.73 13.10
C GLY A 155 -32.94 13.63 11.99
N TYR A 156 -33.42 12.43 11.64
CA TYR A 156 -34.44 12.24 10.60
C TYR A 156 -35.76 11.72 11.18
N LYS A 157 -36.88 12.18 10.62
CA LYS A 157 -38.20 11.62 10.93
C LYS A 157 -38.29 10.18 10.43
N ALA A 158 -38.94 9.30 11.19
CA ALA A 158 -39.08 7.87 10.87
C ALA A 158 -39.65 7.61 9.46
N THR A 159 -40.47 8.53 8.92
CA THR A 159 -41.07 8.43 7.58
C THR A 159 -40.16 8.89 6.43
N LYS A 160 -38.99 9.48 6.71
CA LYS A 160 -38.04 10.00 5.71
C LYS A 160 -36.61 9.55 5.99
N LEU A 161 -36.42 8.28 6.36
CA LEU A 161 -35.09 7.73 6.58
C LEU A 161 -34.31 7.64 5.25
N PRO A 162 -33.06 8.13 5.21
CA PRO A 162 -32.22 7.98 4.04
C PRO A 162 -31.92 6.50 3.82
N LYS A 163 -31.98 6.03 2.58
CA LYS A 163 -31.73 4.61 2.22
C LYS A 163 -30.32 4.36 1.70
N LYS A 164 -29.59 5.41 1.37
CA LYS A 164 -28.25 5.39 0.79
C LYS A 164 -27.53 6.71 1.06
N LEU A 165 -26.22 6.73 0.85
CA LEU A 165 -25.37 7.89 1.15
C LEU A 165 -25.85 9.17 0.46
N SER A 166 -26.18 9.09 -0.83
CA SER A 166 -26.65 10.25 -1.60
C SER A 166 -28.02 10.81 -1.16
N ASN A 167 -28.77 10.09 -0.32
CA ASN A 167 -30.03 10.58 0.26
C ASN A 167 -29.82 11.47 1.49
N LEU A 168 -28.60 11.60 2.00
CA LEU A 168 -28.31 12.47 3.14
C LEU A 168 -28.42 13.94 2.73
N ILE A 169 -29.21 14.70 3.48
CA ILE A 169 -29.39 16.14 3.27
C ILE A 169 -28.53 16.86 4.30
N SER A 170 -27.29 17.17 3.93
CA SER A 170 -26.35 17.92 4.77
C SER A 170 -25.35 18.67 3.92
N LYS A 171 -24.83 19.81 4.41
CA LYS A 171 -23.77 20.56 3.71
C LYS A 171 -22.44 19.81 3.69
N TYR A 172 -22.17 19.08 4.77
CA TYR A 172 -20.99 18.25 4.95
C TYR A 172 -21.39 16.93 5.59
N THR A 173 -20.78 15.85 5.15
CA THR A 173 -21.01 14.49 5.69
C THR A 173 -19.67 13.91 6.10
N VAL A 174 -19.59 13.41 7.33
CA VAL A 174 -18.45 12.59 7.80
C VAL A 174 -18.91 11.14 7.81
N VAL A 175 -18.17 10.28 7.13
CA VAL A 175 -18.44 8.83 7.08
C VAL A 175 -17.38 8.13 7.92
N VAL A 176 -17.82 7.35 8.90
CA VAL A 176 -16.95 6.56 9.78
C VAL A 176 -17.33 5.10 9.64
N PHE A 177 -16.35 4.25 9.35
CA PHE A 177 -16.53 2.80 9.33
C PHE A 177 -16.01 2.21 10.64
N GLY A 178 -16.81 1.35 11.26
CA GLY A 178 -16.48 0.71 12.52
C GLY A 178 -17.19 -0.62 12.65
N ALA A 179 -16.71 -1.45 13.57
CA ALA A 179 -17.31 -2.73 13.91
C ALA A 179 -17.40 -2.87 15.42
N SER A 180 -18.47 -3.48 15.94
CA SER A 180 -18.68 -3.63 17.39
C SER A 180 -17.57 -4.42 18.10
N TRP A 181 -16.83 -5.25 17.36
CA TRP A 181 -15.71 -6.05 17.85
C TRP A 181 -14.35 -5.36 17.66
N CYS A 182 -14.30 -4.16 17.09
CA CYS A 182 -13.06 -3.41 16.86
C CYS A 182 -12.63 -2.72 18.17
N PRO A 183 -11.53 -3.14 18.82
CA PRO A 183 -11.07 -2.54 20.07
C PRO A 183 -10.57 -1.10 19.91
N GLN A 184 -10.22 -0.70 18.69
CA GLN A 184 -9.81 0.66 18.32
C GLN A 184 -11.00 1.55 17.91
N CYS A 185 -12.21 1.03 17.98
CA CYS A 185 -13.45 1.73 17.66
C CYS A 185 -14.28 1.87 18.95
N PRO A 186 -13.81 2.68 19.94
CA PRO A 186 -14.52 2.84 21.21
C PRO A 186 -15.89 3.50 21.00
N GLN A 187 -16.79 3.28 21.95
CA GLN A 187 -18.13 3.89 22.00
C GLN A 187 -18.06 5.40 22.21
#